data_AF-A0A259M600-F1
#
_entry.id   AF-A0A259M600-F1
#
_cell.length_a   1.000
_cell.length_b   1.000
_cell.length_c   1.000
_cell.angle_alpha   90.00
_cell.angle_beta   90.00
_cell.angle_gamma   90.00
#
_symmetry.space_group_name_H-M   'P 1'
#
loop_
_entity.id
_entity.type
_entity.pdbx_description
1 polymer ?
#
loop_
_entity_poly.entity_id
_entity_poly.type
_entity_poly.pdbx_seq_one_letter_code
_entity_poly.pdbx_strand_id
1 'polypeptide(L)'
;MSRFDDLVATVEVYQSLAEENYNRIRRLAEEVRSGLCDYLGASDGVCVHLVPPAGPFEPRSYGDQAFSIPPRGFRPLGPVSFGLAVRVTRSQDWLRLALHCRKAGDSFIVHIEEGAEYEFRLPISEEDARPFNAHIFEHIQDWFKENIERYREGAYGARAIGFEFSLPESKSGFDT
;
A
#
# COMPACT_ATOMS: atom_id res chain seq x y z
N MET A 1 17.70 -36.16 18.90
CA MET A 1 16.63 -35.33 18.33
C MET A 1 15.73 -36.21 17.48
N SER A 2 14.43 -36.01 17.59
CA SER A 2 13.42 -36.66 16.75
C SER A 2 13.27 -35.92 15.43
N ARG A 3 12.74 -36.59 14.40
CA ARG A 3 12.35 -35.93 13.13
C ARG A 3 11.36 -34.79 13.33
N PHE A 4 10.56 -34.86 14.40
CA PHE A 4 9.64 -33.80 14.77
C PHE A 4 10.37 -32.60 15.36
N ASP A 5 11.41 -32.83 16.18
CA ASP A 5 12.25 -31.75 16.72
C ASP A 5 12.96 -30.99 15.58
N ASP A 6 13.46 -31.71 14.57
CA ASP A 6 14.08 -31.10 13.37
C ASP A 6 13.08 -30.23 12.59
N LEU A 7 11.83 -30.71 12.45
CA LEU A 7 10.76 -29.96 11.80
C LEU A 7 10.41 -28.70 12.60
N VAL A 8 10.27 -28.81 13.92
CA VAL A 8 9.97 -27.67 14.81
C VAL A 8 11.07 -26.62 14.70
N ALA A 9 12.34 -27.00 14.80
CA ALA A 9 13.46 -26.06 14.67
C ALA A 9 13.48 -25.34 13.31
N THR A 10 13.16 -26.06 12.22
CA THR A 10 13.05 -25.46 10.88
C THR A 10 11.90 -24.45 10.80
N VAL A 11 10.75 -24.79 11.38
CA VAL A 11 9.55 -23.92 11.40
C VAL A 11 9.78 -22.68 12.27
N GLU A 12 10.50 -22.79 13.37
CA GLU A 12 10.86 -21.65 14.23
C GLU A 12 11.71 -20.62 13.47
N VAL A 13 12.72 -21.07 12.74
CA VAL A 13 13.53 -20.19 11.87
C VAL A 13 12.65 -19.53 10.80
N TYR A 14 11.78 -20.30 10.16
CA TYR A 14 10.84 -19.77 9.15
C TYR A 14 9.93 -18.68 9.72
N GLN A 15 9.32 -18.90 10.89
CA GLN A 15 8.44 -17.92 11.52
C GLN A 15 9.19 -16.67 11.98
N SER A 16 10.44 -16.81 12.45
CA SER A 16 11.29 -15.68 12.79
C SER A 16 11.60 -14.80 11.57
N LEU A 17 11.92 -15.41 10.42
CA LEU A 17 12.16 -14.68 9.17
C LEU A 17 10.89 -14.01 8.63
N ALA A 18 9.74 -14.69 8.73
CA ALA A 18 8.46 -14.11 8.33
C ALA A 18 8.08 -12.92 9.21
N GLU A 19 8.40 -12.97 10.50
CA GLU A 19 8.23 -11.85 11.44
C GLU A 19 9.06 -10.64 11.07
N GLU A 20 10.35 -10.86 10.84
CA GLU A 20 11.28 -9.82 10.48
C GLU A 20 10.83 -9.12 9.19
N ASN A 21 10.44 -9.91 8.19
CA ASN A 21 9.93 -9.39 6.91
C ASN A 21 8.67 -8.53 7.10
N TYR A 22 7.68 -9.02 7.86
CA TYR A 22 6.46 -8.24 8.15
C TYR A 22 6.77 -6.92 8.86
N ASN A 23 7.59 -6.97 9.92
CA ASN A 23 7.91 -5.79 10.71
C ASN A 23 8.63 -4.72 9.89
N ARG A 24 9.56 -5.14 9.01
CA ARG A 24 10.27 -4.24 8.10
C ARG A 24 9.34 -3.61 7.07
N ILE A 25 8.46 -4.40 6.43
CA ILE A 25 7.52 -3.87 5.43
C ILE A 25 6.48 -2.95 6.09
N ARG A 26 6.00 -3.29 7.28
CA ARG A 26 5.10 -2.43 8.06
C ARG A 26 5.73 -1.07 8.34
N ARG A 27 7.01 -1.06 8.74
CA ARG A 27 7.73 0.19 8.98
C ARG A 27 7.86 1.02 7.71
N LEU A 28 8.25 0.41 6.59
CA LEU A 28 8.32 1.06 5.28
C LEU A 28 6.96 1.68 4.89
N ALA A 29 5.87 0.93 5.07
CA ALA A 29 4.53 1.40 4.74
C ALA A 29 4.13 2.65 5.54
N GLU A 30 4.46 2.70 6.83
CA GLU A 30 4.21 3.87 7.68
C GLU A 30 5.08 5.08 7.28
N GLU A 31 6.36 4.84 6.97
CA GLU A 31 7.28 5.88 6.51
C GLU A 31 6.81 6.48 5.16
N VAL A 32 6.38 5.65 4.22
CA VAL A 32 5.80 6.09 2.94
C VAL A 32 4.48 6.84 3.16
N ARG A 33 3.59 6.34 4.04
CA ARG A 33 2.32 7.02 4.36
C ARG A 33 2.58 8.44 4.87
N SER A 34 3.48 8.58 5.84
CA SER A 34 3.81 9.88 6.43
C SER A 34 4.50 10.79 5.41
N GLY A 35 5.57 10.29 4.79
CA GLY A 35 6.39 11.05 3.86
C GLY A 35 5.65 11.49 2.60
N LEU A 36 4.72 10.68 2.08
CA LEU A 36 3.88 11.07 0.96
C LEU A 36 2.93 12.20 1.36
N CYS A 37 2.36 12.16 2.56
CA CYS A 37 1.47 13.23 2.98
C CYS A 37 2.21 14.56 3.17
N ASP A 38 3.42 14.51 3.74
CA ASP A 38 4.30 15.66 3.84
C ASP A 38 4.72 16.19 2.46
N TYR A 39 5.03 15.29 1.51
CA TYR A 39 5.39 15.64 0.14
C TYR A 39 4.26 16.35 -0.61
N LEU A 40 3.01 15.91 -0.43
CA LEU A 40 1.83 16.53 -1.04
C LEU A 40 1.52 17.92 -0.45
N GLY A 41 2.02 18.22 0.76
CA GLY A 41 1.85 19.53 1.39
C GLY A 41 0.40 19.87 1.75
N ALA A 42 -0.45 18.86 1.98
CA ALA A 42 -1.83 19.09 2.37
C ALA A 42 -1.89 19.68 3.78
N SER A 43 -2.34 20.92 3.91
CA SER A 43 -2.39 21.65 5.19
C SER A 43 -3.68 21.42 5.99
N ASP A 44 -4.67 20.74 5.40
CA ASP A 44 -6.03 20.59 5.92
C ASP A 44 -6.39 19.14 6.28
N GLY A 45 -5.58 18.54 7.17
CA GLY A 45 -5.83 17.23 7.77
C GLY A 45 -5.06 16.10 7.10
N VAL A 46 -5.45 14.85 7.40
CA VAL A 46 -4.77 13.66 6.87
C VAL A 46 -5.06 13.52 5.38
N CYS A 47 -4.02 13.28 4.59
CA CYS A 47 -4.11 13.14 3.15
C CYS A 47 -3.70 11.76 2.63
N VAL A 48 -3.18 10.89 3.50
CA VAL A 48 -2.84 9.49 3.18
C VAL A 48 -3.18 8.55 4.35
N HIS A 49 -3.93 7.49 4.07
CA HIS A 49 -4.21 6.39 5.00
C HIS A 49 -3.62 5.06 4.51
N LEU A 50 -3.21 4.22 5.45
CA LEU A 50 -2.92 2.80 5.17
C LEU A 50 -4.22 2.00 5.26
N VAL A 51 -4.55 1.33 4.16
CA VAL A 51 -5.79 0.56 3.95
C VAL A 51 -5.47 -0.83 3.39
N PRO A 52 -6.41 -1.79 3.42
CA PRO A 52 -6.21 -3.09 2.78
C PRO A 52 -5.88 -2.93 1.28
N PRO A 53 -5.04 -3.79 0.68
CA PRO A 53 -4.60 -3.64 -0.71
C PRO A 53 -5.71 -3.91 -1.74
N ALA A 54 -6.78 -4.61 -1.35
CA ALA A 54 -7.87 -5.01 -2.23
C ALA A 54 -9.20 -4.98 -1.49
N GLY A 55 -10.29 -4.84 -2.25
CA GLY A 55 -11.66 -4.83 -1.74
C GLY A 55 -12.10 -3.50 -1.12
N PRO A 56 -13.37 -3.41 -0.69
CA PRO A 56 -13.93 -2.16 -0.18
C PRO A 56 -13.14 -1.60 1.01
N PHE A 57 -12.94 -0.29 1.02
CA PHE A 57 -12.26 0.39 2.12
C PHE A 57 -12.94 1.73 2.45
N GLU A 58 -12.71 2.16 3.70
CA GLU A 58 -13.01 3.49 4.19
C GLU A 58 -11.69 4.26 4.37
N PRO A 59 -11.67 5.59 4.22
CA PRO A 59 -10.45 6.37 4.40
C PRO A 59 -10.12 6.60 5.88
N ARG A 60 -9.69 5.53 6.55
CA ARG A 60 -9.26 5.55 7.95
C ARG A 60 -8.01 4.70 8.14
N SER A 61 -7.38 4.83 9.30
CA SER A 61 -6.23 4.00 9.64
C SER A 61 -6.67 2.57 10.01
N TYR A 62 -6.18 1.57 9.28
CA TYR A 62 -6.48 0.15 9.54
C TYR A 62 -5.45 -0.55 10.45
N GLY A 63 -4.31 0.09 10.71
CA GLY A 63 -3.21 -0.52 11.47
C GLY A 63 -2.76 -1.82 10.80
N ASP A 64 -2.70 -2.91 11.56
CA ASP A 64 -2.31 -4.22 11.02
C ASP A 64 -3.28 -4.78 9.97
N GLN A 65 -4.53 -4.31 9.93
CA GLN A 65 -5.51 -4.77 8.94
C GLN A 65 -5.25 -4.18 7.54
N ALA A 66 -4.32 -3.23 7.40
CA ALA A 66 -3.93 -2.69 6.10
C ALA A 66 -3.10 -3.69 5.27
N PHE A 67 -2.57 -4.75 5.88
CA PHE A 67 -1.62 -5.66 5.25
C PHE A 67 -2.29 -6.97 4.81
N SER A 68 -1.79 -7.57 3.73
CA SER A 68 -2.30 -8.83 3.18
C SER A 68 -2.03 -10.06 4.06
N ILE A 69 -1.21 -9.92 5.10
CA ILE A 69 -0.88 -10.98 6.04
C ILE A 69 -1.21 -10.54 7.47
N PRO A 70 -1.66 -11.47 8.34
CA PRO A 70 -1.97 -11.14 9.72
C PRO A 70 -0.70 -10.79 10.52
N PRO A 71 -0.80 -9.90 11.52
CA PRO A 71 0.35 -9.48 12.34
C PRO A 71 0.85 -10.58 13.29
N ARG A 72 0.05 -11.62 13.54
CA ARG A 72 0.31 -12.70 14.49
C ARG A 72 -0.13 -14.04 13.93
N GLY A 73 0.41 -15.12 14.49
CA GLY A 73 0.14 -16.50 14.08
C GLY A 73 1.11 -17.00 13.01
N PHE A 74 0.78 -18.12 12.38
CA PHE A 74 1.62 -18.71 11.35
C PHE A 74 1.59 -17.87 10.08
N ARG A 75 2.66 -17.12 9.82
CA ARG A 75 2.77 -16.25 8.64
C ARG A 75 3.49 -16.98 7.51
N PRO A 76 3.01 -16.87 6.26
CA PRO A 76 3.81 -17.26 5.12
C PRO A 76 4.98 -16.29 4.95
N LEU A 77 6.19 -16.82 4.75
CA LEU A 77 7.31 -16.06 4.24
C LEU A 77 7.07 -15.77 2.76
N GLY A 78 6.83 -14.51 2.43
CA GLY A 78 6.52 -14.09 1.07
C GLY A 78 6.29 -12.59 0.96
N PRO A 79 5.83 -12.13 -0.22
CA PRO A 79 5.48 -10.73 -0.42
C PRO A 79 4.36 -10.30 0.52
N VAL A 80 4.43 -9.05 0.98
CA VAL A 80 3.38 -8.42 1.79
C VAL A 80 2.84 -7.24 1.01
N SER A 81 1.53 -7.17 0.90
CA SER A 81 0.85 -6.11 0.16
C SER A 81 0.05 -5.21 1.09
N PHE A 82 -0.07 -3.94 0.76
CA PHE A 82 -0.90 -2.96 1.47
C PHE A 82 -1.39 -1.88 0.51
N GLY A 83 -2.43 -1.13 0.90
CA GLY A 83 -2.96 -0.02 0.15
C GLY A 83 -2.60 1.33 0.75
N LEU A 84 -2.33 2.33 -0.10
CA LEU A 84 -2.30 3.74 0.26
C LEU A 84 -3.55 4.42 -0.29
N ALA A 85 -4.46 4.82 0.61
CA ALA A 85 -5.58 5.67 0.26
C ALA A 85 -5.11 7.13 0.27
N VAL A 86 -4.98 7.74 -0.90
CA VAL A 86 -4.52 9.11 -1.10
C VAL A 86 -5.73 10.02 -1.37
N ARG A 87 -5.83 11.12 -0.63
CA ARG A 87 -6.89 12.11 -0.81
C ARG A 87 -6.57 12.96 -2.04
N VAL A 88 -7.46 12.95 -3.03
CA VAL A 88 -7.25 13.62 -4.33
C VAL A 88 -8.12 14.86 -4.52
N THR A 89 -9.07 15.12 -3.62
CA THR A 89 -9.92 16.32 -3.65
C THR A 89 -10.05 16.98 -2.28
N ARG A 90 -10.53 18.23 -2.27
CA ARG A 90 -10.89 18.94 -1.02
C ARG A 90 -12.15 18.39 -0.35
N SER A 91 -13.01 17.72 -1.12
CA SER A 91 -14.23 17.05 -0.65
C SER A 91 -13.97 15.67 -0.03
N GLN A 92 -12.70 15.30 0.18
CA GLN A 92 -12.31 14.02 0.76
C GLN A 92 -12.68 12.82 -0.14
N ASP A 93 -12.43 12.93 -1.44
CA ASP A 93 -12.44 11.76 -2.33
C ASP A 93 -11.07 11.07 -2.27
N TRP A 94 -11.09 9.74 -2.16
CA TRP A 94 -9.91 8.93 -1.89
C TRP A 94 -9.67 7.92 -3.00
N LEU A 95 -8.39 7.78 -3.33
CA LEU A 95 -7.86 6.91 -4.36
C LEU A 95 -6.96 5.87 -3.71
N ARG A 96 -7.20 4.57 -3.92
CA ARG A 96 -6.29 3.53 -3.40
C ARG A 96 -5.22 3.17 -4.42
N LEU A 97 -3.97 3.20 -4.00
CA LEU A 97 -2.84 2.54 -4.65
C LEU A 97 -2.53 1.23 -3.91
N ALA A 98 -2.50 0.10 -4.60
CA ALA A 98 -2.00 -1.14 -4.02
C ALA A 98 -0.49 -1.27 -4.24
N LEU A 99 0.24 -1.63 -3.19
CA LEU A 99 1.68 -1.86 -3.22
C LEU A 99 1.99 -3.29 -2.81
N HIS A 100 2.92 -3.91 -3.52
CA HIS A 100 3.41 -5.26 -3.25
C HIS A 100 4.90 -5.21 -2.92
N CYS A 101 5.24 -5.52 -1.68
CA CYS A 101 6.61 -5.45 -1.18
C CYS A 101 7.21 -6.84 -1.03
N ARG A 102 8.43 -7.02 -1.54
CA ARG A 102 9.22 -8.24 -1.37
C ARG A 102 10.66 -7.94 -1.03
N LYS A 103 11.26 -8.71 -0.12
CA LYS A 103 12.71 -8.67 0.12
C LYS A 103 13.44 -9.39 -1.02
N ALA A 104 14.50 -8.79 -1.53
CA ALA A 104 15.40 -9.36 -2.53
C ALA A 104 16.85 -9.13 -2.08
N GLY A 105 17.44 -10.13 -1.42
CA GLY A 105 18.77 -9.99 -0.84
C GLY A 105 18.80 -8.87 0.21
N ASP A 106 19.61 -7.84 -0.03
CA ASP A 106 19.78 -6.67 0.83
C ASP A 106 18.91 -5.47 0.42
N SER A 107 17.95 -5.69 -0.48
CA SER A 107 17.01 -4.68 -0.95
C SER A 107 15.56 -5.07 -0.67
N PHE A 108 14.67 -4.09 -0.58
CA PHE A 108 13.24 -4.25 -0.79
C PHE A 108 12.85 -3.80 -2.18
N ILE A 109 12.02 -4.58 -2.85
CA ILE A 109 11.39 -4.19 -4.10
C ILE A 109 9.92 -3.93 -3.79
N VAL A 110 9.49 -2.72 -4.10
CA VAL A 110 8.11 -2.27 -3.97
C VAL A 110 7.53 -2.12 -5.37
N HIS A 111 6.53 -2.93 -5.69
CA HIS A 111 5.78 -2.81 -6.93
C HIS A 111 4.48 -2.05 -6.66
N ILE A 112 4.22 -0.98 -7.39
CA ILE A 112 2.91 -0.33 -7.43
C ILE A 112 2.06 -1.09 -8.43
N GLU A 113 0.86 -1.52 -8.05
CA GLU A 113 -0.07 -2.23 -8.95
C GLU A 113 -0.31 -1.39 -10.22
N GLU A 114 -0.11 -2.01 -11.39
CA GLU A 114 -0.18 -1.35 -12.72
C GLU A 114 0.82 -0.18 -12.91
N GLY A 115 1.84 -0.10 -12.04
CA GLY A 115 2.93 0.87 -12.07
C GLY A 115 4.31 0.23 -12.15
N ALA A 116 5.33 0.99 -11.77
CA ALA A 116 6.71 0.53 -11.80
C ALA A 116 7.11 -0.23 -10.52
N GLU A 117 8.23 -0.95 -10.60
CA GLU A 117 8.96 -1.42 -9.42
C GLU A 117 9.96 -0.36 -8.96
N TYR A 118 10.07 -0.19 -7.65
CA TYR A 118 11.06 0.67 -7.01
C TYR A 118 11.90 -0.16 -6.03
N GLU A 119 13.23 -0.01 -6.10
CA GLU A 119 14.17 -0.73 -5.24
C GLU A 119 14.69 0.18 -4.13
N PHE A 120 14.54 -0.28 -2.89
CA PHE A 120 15.10 0.33 -1.70
C PHE A 120 16.26 -0.53 -1.17
N ARG A 121 17.44 0.06 -1.00
CA ARG A 121 18.53 -0.61 -0.28
C ARG A 121 18.29 -0.54 1.23
N LEU A 122 18.59 -1.62 1.94
CA LEU A 122 18.48 -1.66 3.39
C LEU A 122 19.77 -1.20 4.08
N PRO A 123 19.69 -0.46 5.21
CA PRO A 123 18.48 0.09 5.83
C PRO A 123 17.96 1.32 5.08
N ILE A 124 16.63 1.49 5.06
CA ILE A 124 15.97 2.63 4.42
C ILE A 124 16.12 3.86 5.33
N SER A 125 16.54 4.99 4.77
CA SER A 125 16.49 6.31 5.44
C SER A 125 15.34 7.18 4.90
N GLU A 126 14.97 8.22 5.64
CA GLU A 126 13.93 9.17 5.19
C GLU A 126 14.29 9.85 3.87
N GLU A 127 15.58 10.12 3.62
CA GLU A 127 16.05 10.69 2.36
C GLU A 127 15.83 9.73 1.17
N ASP A 128 15.94 8.41 1.40
CA ASP A 128 15.72 7.39 0.38
C ASP A 128 14.24 7.24 -0.01
N ALA A 129 13.32 7.63 0.88
CA ALA A 129 11.87 7.56 0.63
C ALA A 129 11.35 8.74 -0.20
N ARG A 130 12.04 9.88 -0.21
CA ARG A 130 11.57 11.08 -0.92
C ARG A 130 11.45 10.91 -2.44
N PRO A 131 12.41 10.30 -3.15
CA PRO A 131 12.26 10.02 -4.57
C PRO A 131 11.10 9.07 -4.85
N PHE A 132 10.82 8.13 -3.95
CA PHE A 132 9.66 7.24 -4.08
C PHE A 132 8.33 7.98 -3.89
N ASN A 133 8.25 8.94 -2.97
CA ASN A 133 7.06 9.79 -2.81
C ASN A 133 6.78 10.62 -4.08
N ALA A 134 7.84 11.17 -4.70
CA ALA A 134 7.73 11.85 -5.98
C ALA A 134 7.23 10.90 -7.08
N HIS A 135 7.76 9.68 -7.13
CA HIS A 135 7.34 8.65 -8.08
C HIS A 135 5.85 8.26 -7.90
N ILE A 136 5.38 8.09 -6.67
CA ILE A 136 3.95 7.86 -6.38
C ILE A 136 3.10 9.02 -6.88
N PHE A 137 3.51 10.26 -6.61
CA PHE A 137 2.79 11.45 -7.05
C PHE A 137 2.69 11.53 -8.58
N GLU A 138 3.79 11.32 -9.29
CA GLU A 138 3.84 11.27 -10.75
C GLU A 138 2.88 10.20 -11.29
N HIS A 139 2.92 8.99 -10.71
CA HIS A 139 2.03 7.90 -11.10
C HIS A 139 0.54 8.25 -10.94
N ILE A 140 0.14 8.87 -9.82
CA ILE A 140 -1.24 9.34 -9.61
C ILE A 140 -1.60 10.41 -10.65
N GLN A 141 -0.73 11.40 -10.86
CA GLN A 141 -1.00 12.48 -11.81
C GLN A 141 -1.16 11.96 -13.24
N ASP A 142 -0.27 11.08 -13.67
CA ASP A 142 -0.27 10.55 -15.03
C ASP A 142 -1.51 9.70 -15.29
N TRP A 143 -1.95 8.92 -14.29
CA TRP A 143 -3.22 8.22 -14.39
C TRP A 143 -4.40 9.16 -14.70
N PHE A 144 -4.53 10.28 -13.98
CA PHE A 144 -5.59 11.24 -14.25
C PHE A 144 -5.46 11.88 -15.64
N LYS A 145 -4.24 12.27 -16.04
CA LYS A 145 -3.99 12.86 -17.37
C LYS A 145 -4.39 11.90 -18.50
N GLU A 146 -3.96 10.65 -18.41
CA GLU A 146 -4.28 9.62 -19.39
C GLU A 146 -5.78 9.35 -19.50
N ASN A 147 -6.52 9.39 -18.38
CA ASN A 147 -7.98 9.22 -18.40
C ASN A 147 -8.69 10.43 -19.03
N ILE A 148 -8.20 11.64 -18.79
CA ILE A 148 -8.70 12.86 -19.43
C ILE A 148 -8.45 12.81 -20.95
N GLU A 149 -7.27 12.39 -21.38
CA GLU A 149 -6.91 12.24 -22.80
C GLU A 149 -7.77 11.18 -23.49
N ARG A 150 -7.90 9.98 -22.89
CA ARG A 150 -8.77 8.91 -23.40
C ARG A 150 -10.22 9.36 -23.58
N TYR A 151 -10.73 10.17 -22.64
CA TYR A 151 -12.06 10.74 -22.75
C TYR A 151 -12.17 11.73 -23.92
N ARG A 152 -11.18 12.62 -24.09
CA ARG A 152 -11.15 13.62 -25.18
C ARG A 152 -11.06 12.97 -26.56
N GLU A 153 -10.33 11.86 -26.69
CA GLU A 153 -10.10 11.17 -27.96
C GLU A 153 -11.20 10.15 -28.31
N GLY A 154 -12.22 9.99 -27.45
CA GLY A 154 -13.34 9.08 -27.68
C GLY A 154 -12.99 7.59 -27.49
N ALA A 155 -11.84 7.28 -26.88
CA ALA A 155 -11.39 5.92 -26.55
C ALA A 155 -11.77 5.49 -25.12
N TYR A 156 -12.86 6.03 -24.59
CA TYR A 156 -13.33 5.73 -23.23
C TYR A 156 -14.09 4.39 -23.17
N GLY A 157 -13.80 3.55 -22.16
CA GLY A 157 -14.52 2.29 -21.91
C GLY A 157 -13.72 0.98 -22.03
N ALA A 158 -12.43 1.04 -22.35
CA ALA A 158 -11.54 -0.13 -22.35
C ALA A 158 -10.84 -0.29 -20.99
N ARG A 159 -11.37 -1.16 -20.12
CA ARG A 159 -10.86 -1.61 -18.80
C ARG A 159 -10.45 -0.50 -17.80
N ALA A 160 -11.09 -0.50 -16.64
CA ALA A 160 -10.69 0.33 -15.51
C ALA A 160 -9.33 -0.16 -14.99
N ILE A 161 -8.35 0.74 -15.02
CA ILE A 161 -7.06 0.65 -14.32
C ILE A 161 -7.36 0.62 -12.81
N GLY A 162 -6.58 -0.16 -12.05
CA GLY A 162 -6.74 -0.63 -10.66
C GLY A 162 -6.89 0.40 -9.55
N PHE A 163 -7.66 1.45 -9.78
CA PHE A 163 -8.06 2.44 -8.81
C PHE A 163 -9.45 2.15 -8.28
N GLU A 164 -9.50 1.75 -7.01
CA GLU A 164 -10.75 1.66 -6.26
C GLU A 164 -10.99 2.96 -5.50
N PHE A 165 -12.18 3.52 -5.67
CA PHE A 165 -12.65 4.68 -4.91
C PHE A 165 -13.31 4.21 -3.62
N SER A 166 -13.17 5.01 -2.55
CA SER A 166 -13.91 4.77 -1.31
C SER A 166 -15.42 4.79 -1.56
N LEU A 167 -16.16 3.90 -0.90
CA LEU A 167 -17.61 3.94 -0.95
C LEU A 167 -18.11 5.22 -0.24
N PRO A 168 -19.14 5.91 -0.78
CA PRO A 168 -19.80 6.98 -0.04
C PRO A 168 -20.45 6.41 1.22
N GLU A 169 -20.45 7.17 2.32
CA GLU A 169 -21.24 6.83 3.51
C GLU A 169 -22.71 6.66 3.09
N SER A 170 -23.23 5.43 3.19
CA SER A 170 -24.67 5.23 3.13
C SER A 170 -25.27 5.90 4.36
N LYS A 171 -25.91 7.05 4.19
CA LYS A 171 -26.82 7.57 5.22
C LYS A 171 -27.88 6.51 5.45
N SER A 172 -27.78 5.74 6.53
CA SER A 172 -28.88 4.88 7.00
C SER A 172 -29.97 5.79 7.57
N GLY A 173 -30.69 6.46 6.69
CA GLY A 173 -31.97 7.10 6.95
C GLY A 173 -33.06 6.18 6.44
N PHE A 174 -33.55 5.30 7.31
CA PHE A 174 -34.93 4.82 7.19
C PHE A 174 -35.65 5.27 8.46
N ASP A 175 -36.34 6.39 8.32
CA ASP A 175 -37.52 6.71 9.12
C ASP A 175 -38.58 5.62 8.86
N THR A 176 -39.04 4.96 9.92
CA THR A 176 -40.47 4.74 10.19
C THR A 176 -40.67 4.35 11.64
#